data_AF-A0A950PVD2-F1
#
_entry.id   AF-A0A950PVD2-F1
#
_cell.length_a   1.000
_cell.length_b   1.000
_cell.length_c   1.000
_cell.angle_alpha   90.00
_cell.angle_beta   90.00
_cell.angle_gamma   90.00
#
_symmetry.space_group_name_H-M   'P 1'
#
loop_
_entity.id
_entity.type
_entity.pdbx_description
1 polymer ?
#
loop_
_entity_poly.entity_id
_entity_poly.type
_entity_poly.pdbx_seq_one_letter_code
_entity_poly.pdbx_strand_id
1 'polypeptide(L)'
;TGPNASKTEGTCNYSNPPGTCPFASFTRTPANVVLTNTRNVEVTGNTFSHLGGAGLDLYRRPAAAPIQGAVRDVVKGNEFTDIAANGIQLGSTDDVDSGDISDNTLADNYVHDVANQYLGGVGIWLGYSRDSKVVHNQLNDIPYTAISIGWGGWHTNLASPNSDQNMNSHNVIADNLMFDYMTTLGDGGAIYSNGPQAHGWGDQLELTGNVAYRGPNTDFTFYTDAGSEYVDIENNLDYFQPFDSFDSGGCHTIGHIELVNNYVANGGPGYPCFPYTDVNSADNTTICENPPPAQVDPALGIVKGAGLEPAYRALLDRDGPAVKMVGPSDVSTAGGDRILISGSGFDPGATVSVGGVAATDMQVLSDNYIEATTPPGTGGRDVTVTTPLGTSKTSASDQVTYQASPSQCTPYTGSGFSTALAAG
;
A
#
# COMPACT_ATOMS: atom_id res chain seq x y z
N THR A 1 28.01 5.51 3.00
CA THR A 1 29.30 4.96 2.52
C THR A 1 30.48 5.81 2.98
N GLY A 2 31.33 5.25 3.83
CA GLY A 2 32.52 5.92 4.38
C GLY A 2 33.32 4.94 5.23
N PRO A 3 34.60 5.20 5.55
CA PRO A 3 35.47 4.25 6.25
C PRO A 3 35.01 3.87 7.66
N ASN A 4 33.98 4.55 8.20
CA ASN A 4 33.36 4.27 9.49
C ASN A 4 31.86 3.95 9.40
N ALA A 5 31.25 3.90 8.19
CA ALA A 5 29.81 3.66 8.06
C ALA A 5 29.39 2.30 8.66
N SER A 6 30.26 1.29 8.52
CA SER A 6 30.09 -0.03 9.13
C SER A 6 30.19 -0.09 10.67
N LYS A 7 30.40 1.04 11.36
CA LYS A 7 30.46 1.12 12.83
C LYS A 7 29.30 1.89 13.45
N THR A 8 28.37 2.42 12.65
CA THR A 8 27.32 3.35 13.11
C THR A 8 25.93 2.98 12.59
N GLU A 9 25.62 1.69 12.43
CA GLU A 9 24.37 1.24 11.80
C GLU A 9 23.63 0.25 12.71
N GLY A 10 22.31 0.49 12.85
CA GLY A 10 21.49 0.12 14.00
C GLY A 10 21.29 -1.35 14.29
N THR A 11 21.27 -2.21 13.28
CA THR A 11 20.98 -3.65 13.45
C THR A 11 22.04 -4.39 14.26
N CYS A 12 23.30 -3.91 14.23
CA CYS A 12 24.41 -4.54 14.95
C CYS A 12 24.24 -4.49 16.48
N ASN A 13 23.36 -3.62 17.02
CA ASN A 13 23.04 -3.55 18.45
C ASN A 13 21.85 -4.43 18.88
N TYR A 14 21.02 -4.89 17.94
CA TYR A 14 19.82 -5.70 18.23
C TYR A 14 20.07 -7.20 18.10
N SER A 15 21.10 -7.63 17.36
CA SER A 15 21.50 -9.03 17.26
C SER A 15 22.31 -9.51 18.47
N ASN A 16 22.07 -10.73 18.97
CA ASN A 16 22.91 -11.35 20.01
C ASN A 16 23.48 -12.72 19.57
N PRO A 17 24.83 -12.88 19.43
CA PRO A 17 25.86 -11.87 19.67
C PRO A 17 25.86 -10.79 18.57
N PRO A 18 26.40 -9.59 18.85
CA PRO A 18 26.52 -8.52 17.86
C PRO A 18 27.16 -9.03 16.55
N GLY A 19 26.41 -8.95 15.44
CA GLY A 19 26.87 -9.39 14.13
C GLY A 19 28.04 -8.56 13.58
N THR A 20 28.76 -9.09 12.59
CA THR A 20 29.74 -8.30 11.82
C THR A 20 29.02 -7.48 10.76
N CYS A 21 28.94 -6.17 10.96
CA CYS A 21 28.40 -5.21 9.99
C CYS A 21 29.10 -5.38 8.60
N PRO A 22 28.37 -5.29 7.46
CA PRO A 22 27.35 -4.27 7.23
C PRO A 22 25.98 -4.80 6.75
N PHE A 23 25.48 -5.91 7.29
CA PHE A 23 24.09 -6.30 7.01
C PHE A 23 23.15 -5.20 7.53
N ALA A 24 22.36 -4.60 6.63
CA ALA A 24 21.38 -3.53 6.86
C ALA A 24 21.89 -2.07 6.96
N SER A 25 23.03 -1.75 6.33
CA SER A 25 23.46 -0.34 6.11
C SER A 25 22.38 0.46 5.38
N PHE A 26 21.65 1.31 6.11
CA PHE A 26 20.67 2.23 5.52
C PHE A 26 21.32 3.58 5.28
N THR A 27 21.34 4.01 4.02
CA THR A 27 21.68 5.39 3.68
C THR A 27 20.39 6.14 3.40
N ARG A 28 19.95 6.98 4.34
CA ARG A 28 18.76 7.81 4.19
C ARG A 28 18.91 8.78 3.02
N THR A 29 17.95 8.77 2.09
CA THR A 29 17.88 9.76 1.01
C THR A 29 17.62 11.15 1.59
N PRO A 30 18.37 12.20 1.20
CA PRO A 30 18.08 13.56 1.65
C PRO A 30 16.69 14.04 1.22
N ALA A 31 16.00 14.75 2.11
CA ALA A 31 14.71 15.37 1.80
C ALA A 31 14.80 16.90 1.64
N ASN A 32 13.81 17.45 0.92
CA ASN A 32 13.70 18.86 0.62
C ASN A 32 13.18 19.68 1.80
N VAL A 33 12.28 19.12 2.61
CA VAL A 33 11.90 19.66 3.93
C VAL A 33 12.24 18.63 4.99
N VAL A 34 12.98 19.06 6.01
CA VAL A 34 13.40 18.19 7.11
C VAL A 34 12.91 18.78 8.43
N LEU A 35 12.07 18.02 9.12
CA LEU A 35 11.66 18.26 10.50
C LEU A 35 12.56 17.41 11.40
N THR A 36 13.34 18.08 12.25
CA THR A 36 14.28 17.41 13.15
C THR A 36 13.92 17.70 14.59
N ASN A 37 13.80 16.64 15.39
CA ASN A 37 13.58 16.74 16.84
C ASN A 37 12.34 17.59 17.18
N THR A 38 11.24 17.30 16.49
CA THR A 38 10.01 18.09 16.52
C THR A 38 8.99 17.53 17.50
N ARG A 39 8.12 18.43 17.97
CA ARG A 39 7.00 18.04 18.82
C ARG A 39 5.77 18.89 18.54
N ASN A 40 4.64 18.26 18.24
CA ASN A 40 3.38 18.94 17.89
C ASN A 40 3.52 19.89 16.70
N VAL A 41 4.26 19.49 15.66
CA VAL A 41 4.38 20.23 14.40
C VAL A 41 3.37 19.69 13.39
N GLU A 42 2.62 20.59 12.77
CA GLU A 42 1.65 20.24 11.74
C GLU A 42 2.12 20.76 10.38
N VAL A 43 2.05 19.89 9.36
CA VAL A 43 2.26 20.20 7.95
C VAL A 43 0.96 19.89 7.23
N THR A 44 0.19 20.93 6.89
CA THR A 44 -1.17 20.76 6.34
C THR A 44 -1.48 21.62 5.12
N GLY A 45 -2.21 21.05 4.16
CA GLY A 45 -2.68 21.78 2.97
C GLY A 45 -1.57 22.24 2.02
N ASN A 46 -0.43 21.55 1.97
CA ASN A 46 0.72 21.91 1.13
C ASN A 46 0.80 21.03 -0.12
N THR A 47 1.50 21.53 -1.15
CA THR A 47 1.94 20.74 -2.30
C THR A 47 3.47 20.67 -2.30
N PHE A 48 4.02 19.46 -2.29
CA PHE A 48 5.43 19.16 -2.48
C PHE A 48 5.60 18.67 -3.92
N SER A 49 6.20 19.51 -4.79
CA SER A 49 6.36 19.18 -6.20
C SER A 49 7.67 19.60 -6.84
N HIS A 50 8.08 18.87 -7.87
CA HIS A 50 9.29 19.11 -8.67
C HIS A 50 10.57 19.05 -7.83
N LEU A 51 10.73 17.97 -7.06
CA LEU A 51 11.78 17.83 -6.04
C LEU A 51 12.81 16.75 -6.39
N GLY A 52 14.10 17.07 -6.26
CA GLY A 52 15.21 16.17 -6.59
C GLY A 52 15.64 15.19 -5.48
N GLY A 53 15.03 15.25 -4.30
CA GLY A 53 15.25 14.35 -3.17
C GLY A 53 13.93 13.73 -2.69
N ALA A 54 13.85 13.34 -1.42
CA ALA A 54 12.57 13.00 -0.81
C ALA A 54 11.75 14.27 -0.51
N GLY A 55 10.42 14.16 -0.47
CA GLY A 55 9.55 15.32 -0.25
C GLY A 55 9.70 15.91 1.16
N LEU A 56 9.29 15.13 2.15
CA LEU A 56 9.29 15.51 3.56
C LEU A 56 9.93 14.41 4.41
N ASP A 57 10.77 14.82 5.37
CA ASP A 57 11.43 13.94 6.31
C ASP A 57 11.19 14.37 7.76
N LEU A 58 10.66 13.45 8.58
CA LEU A 58 10.49 13.58 10.02
C LEU A 58 11.51 12.66 10.70
N TYR A 59 12.56 13.26 11.25
CA TYR A 59 13.78 12.55 11.65
C TYR A 59 14.36 13.03 12.98
N ARG A 60 15.26 12.22 13.56
CA ARG A 60 16.08 12.57 14.73
C ARG A 60 17.52 12.77 14.31
N ARG A 61 18.11 13.95 14.51
CA ARG A 61 19.55 14.13 14.24
C ARG A 61 20.37 13.70 15.45
N PRO A 62 21.41 12.85 15.30
CA PRO A 62 22.28 12.48 16.41
C PRO A 62 23.03 13.72 16.92
N ALA A 63 22.68 14.21 18.10
CA ALA A 63 23.40 15.25 18.81
C ALA A 63 23.46 14.94 20.31
N ALA A 64 24.53 15.37 20.97
CA ALA A 64 25.00 14.97 22.30
C ALA A 64 24.15 15.45 23.51
N ALA A 65 22.82 15.49 23.40
CA ALA A 65 21.91 15.94 24.44
C ALA A 65 20.61 15.11 24.42
N PRO A 66 19.85 15.02 25.53
CA PRO A 66 18.58 14.28 25.54
C PRO A 66 17.54 15.08 24.75
N ILE A 67 17.47 14.84 23.44
CA ILE A 67 16.50 15.45 22.55
C ILE A 67 15.78 14.31 21.83
N GLN A 68 14.45 14.29 22.02
CA GLN A 68 13.52 13.38 21.36
C GLN A 68 13.46 13.67 19.87
N GLY A 69 13.26 12.65 19.04
CA GLY A 69 12.99 12.79 17.60
C GLY A 69 11.61 13.42 17.32
N ALA A 70 11.00 13.09 16.18
CA ALA A 70 9.67 13.57 15.81
C ALA A 70 8.57 12.93 16.67
N VAL A 71 7.81 13.74 17.41
CA VAL A 71 6.76 13.27 18.33
C VAL A 71 5.47 14.07 18.22
N ARG A 72 4.32 13.42 18.00
CA ARG A 72 3.02 14.10 17.86
C ARG A 72 2.95 15.07 16.68
N ASP A 73 3.74 14.81 15.65
CA ASP A 73 3.67 15.60 14.43
C ASP A 73 2.57 15.07 13.51
N VAL A 74 1.96 15.98 12.75
CA VAL A 74 0.85 15.67 11.86
C VAL A 74 1.19 16.14 10.45
N VAL A 75 1.16 15.22 9.48
CA VAL A 75 1.24 15.53 8.05
C VAL A 75 -0.12 15.22 7.46
N LYS A 76 -0.94 16.24 7.21
CA LYS A 76 -2.34 16.04 6.84
C LYS A 76 -2.83 16.86 5.64
N GLY A 77 -3.50 16.22 4.68
CA GLY A 77 -4.14 16.96 3.58
C GLY A 77 -3.15 17.60 2.62
N ASN A 78 -2.00 16.97 2.40
CA ASN A 78 -0.97 17.47 1.47
C ASN A 78 -0.93 16.63 0.18
N GLU A 79 -0.38 17.23 -0.87
CA GLU A 79 -0.07 16.58 -2.15
C GLU A 79 1.45 16.41 -2.26
N PHE A 80 1.90 15.21 -2.61
CA PHE A 80 3.31 14.89 -2.91
C PHE A 80 3.38 14.33 -4.32
N THR A 81 3.99 15.09 -5.26
CA THR A 81 4.00 14.73 -6.68
C THR A 81 5.23 15.19 -7.44
N ASP A 82 5.65 14.49 -8.50
CA ASP A 82 6.88 14.75 -9.24
C ASP A 82 8.09 14.89 -8.29
N ILE A 83 8.36 13.81 -7.55
CA ILE A 83 9.44 13.71 -6.58
C ILE A 83 10.39 12.60 -7.01
N ALA A 84 11.68 12.91 -7.07
CA ALA A 84 12.71 11.99 -7.53
C ALA A 84 12.86 10.75 -6.63
N ALA A 85 12.66 10.90 -5.31
CA ALA A 85 12.77 9.83 -4.31
C ALA A 85 11.46 9.64 -3.51
N ASN A 86 11.54 9.17 -2.26
CA ASN A 86 10.37 8.93 -1.42
C ASN A 86 9.47 10.17 -1.29
N GLY A 87 8.15 9.97 -1.21
CA GLY A 87 7.22 11.06 -0.90
C GLY A 87 7.42 11.57 0.52
N ILE A 88 7.17 10.70 1.50
CA ILE A 88 7.29 11.00 2.93
C ILE A 88 8.23 9.99 3.61
N GLN A 89 9.06 10.47 4.53
CA GLN A 89 9.94 9.67 5.37
C GLN A 89 9.68 9.97 6.85
N LEU A 90 9.56 8.94 7.68
CA LEU A 90 9.38 9.04 9.12
C LEU A 90 10.30 8.05 9.84
N GLY A 91 10.94 8.49 10.94
CA GLY A 91 11.73 7.61 11.81
C GLY A 91 13.11 7.26 11.25
N SER A 92 13.81 6.31 11.87
CA SER A 92 15.16 5.89 11.46
C SER A 92 15.37 4.39 11.63
N THR A 93 16.51 3.86 11.18
CA THR A 93 16.84 2.43 11.26
C THR A 93 17.88 2.12 12.33
N ASP A 94 18.19 3.10 13.18
CA ASP A 94 19.26 3.08 14.17
C ASP A 94 18.85 3.61 15.53
N ASP A 95 17.56 3.93 15.71
CA ASP A 95 17.04 4.45 16.96
C ASP A 95 16.69 3.34 17.96
N VAL A 96 17.47 3.27 19.04
CA VAL A 96 17.28 2.36 20.18
C VAL A 96 16.41 2.96 21.29
N ASP A 97 16.06 4.26 21.21
CA ASP A 97 15.34 4.98 22.25
C ASP A 97 13.83 5.02 21.96
N SER A 98 13.06 4.22 22.70
CA SER A 98 11.61 4.02 22.50
C SER A 98 10.69 5.22 22.76
N GLY A 99 11.23 6.43 22.91
CA GLY A 99 10.47 7.68 23.08
C GLY A 99 10.74 8.73 22.02
N ASP A 100 11.63 8.46 21.05
CA ASP A 100 12.16 9.48 20.17
C ASP A 100 11.34 9.65 18.89
N ILE A 101 10.79 8.59 18.30
CA ILE A 101 9.87 8.67 17.15
C ILE A 101 8.53 8.05 17.56
N SER A 102 7.55 8.88 17.89
CA SER A 102 6.28 8.38 18.45
C SER A 102 5.05 9.24 18.17
N ASP A 103 3.87 8.62 18.12
CA ASP A 103 2.57 9.32 18.12
C ASP A 103 2.41 10.26 16.90
N ASN A 104 3.07 9.97 15.77
CA ASN A 104 2.99 10.80 14.56
C ASN A 104 1.86 10.33 13.66
N THR A 105 1.20 11.25 12.97
CA THR A 105 0.07 10.94 12.09
C THR A 105 0.31 11.46 10.67
N LEU A 106 0.33 10.56 9.70
CA LEU A 106 0.34 10.84 8.27
C LEU A 106 -1.06 10.53 7.72
N ALA A 107 -1.90 11.55 7.53
CA ALA A 107 -3.31 11.37 7.20
C ALA A 107 -3.77 12.12 5.96
N ASP A 108 -4.70 11.58 5.17
CA ASP A 108 -5.34 12.31 4.07
C ASP A 108 -4.36 12.97 3.07
N ASN A 109 -3.20 12.37 2.86
CA ASN A 109 -2.24 12.87 1.86
C ASN A 109 -2.47 12.15 0.53
N TYR A 110 -2.31 12.90 -0.55
CA TYR A 110 -2.26 12.37 -1.90
C TYR A 110 -0.80 12.25 -2.34
N VAL A 111 -0.30 11.02 -2.47
CA VAL A 111 1.11 10.73 -2.82
C VAL A 111 1.14 10.03 -4.17
N HIS A 112 1.59 10.72 -5.21
CA HIS A 112 1.59 10.16 -6.56
C HIS A 112 2.76 10.62 -7.41
N ASP A 113 3.15 9.85 -8.43
CA ASP A 113 4.28 10.20 -9.30
C ASP A 113 5.59 10.50 -8.52
N VAL A 114 5.77 9.82 -7.39
CA VAL A 114 6.98 9.90 -6.54
C VAL A 114 7.93 8.76 -6.87
N ALA A 115 9.17 8.86 -6.36
CA ALA A 115 10.27 7.95 -6.70
C ALA A 115 10.55 7.89 -8.22
N ASN A 116 10.23 8.94 -8.98
CA ASN A 116 10.26 8.92 -10.44
C ASN A 116 11.67 8.92 -11.07
N GLN A 117 12.72 8.94 -10.24
CA GLN A 117 14.12 8.79 -10.67
C GLN A 117 14.85 7.71 -9.84
N TYR A 118 14.75 7.79 -8.52
CA TYR A 118 15.25 6.78 -7.60
C TYR A 118 14.17 5.70 -7.43
N LEU A 119 14.07 4.80 -8.41
CA LEU A 119 12.96 3.85 -8.55
C LEU A 119 12.78 2.88 -7.37
N GLY A 120 13.82 2.69 -6.54
CA GLY A 120 13.72 1.92 -5.29
C GLY A 120 13.12 2.73 -4.12
N GLY A 121 12.74 3.98 -4.35
CA GLY A 121 11.99 4.79 -3.40
C GLY A 121 10.54 4.33 -3.30
N VAL A 122 9.88 4.76 -2.23
CA VAL A 122 8.50 4.36 -1.88
C VAL A 122 7.61 5.58 -1.67
N GLY A 123 6.29 5.40 -1.66
CA GLY A 123 5.36 6.49 -1.36
C GLY A 123 5.59 7.08 0.03
N ILE A 124 5.41 6.24 1.04
CA ILE A 124 5.64 6.57 2.45
C ILE A 124 6.58 5.52 3.04
N TRP A 125 7.67 5.98 3.65
CA TRP A 125 8.62 5.13 4.37
C TRP A 125 8.60 5.44 5.87
N LEU A 126 8.46 4.40 6.68
CA LEU A 126 8.54 4.43 8.12
C LEU A 126 9.72 3.55 8.55
N GLY A 127 10.71 4.14 9.22
CA GLY A 127 11.70 3.38 9.96
C GLY A 127 11.11 2.83 11.26
N TYR A 128 11.95 2.74 12.29
CA TYR A 128 11.52 2.48 13.64
C TYR A 128 10.68 3.64 14.19
N SER A 129 9.46 3.31 14.62
CA SER A 129 8.46 4.25 15.12
C SER A 129 7.48 3.53 16.04
N ARG A 130 6.79 4.25 16.92
CA ARG A 130 5.73 3.68 17.75
C ARG A 130 4.49 4.56 17.78
N ASP A 131 3.34 3.99 18.11
CA ASP A 131 2.07 4.71 18.25
C ASP A 131 1.72 5.57 17.02
N SER A 132 2.31 5.30 15.86
CA SER A 132 2.22 6.16 14.67
C SER A 132 1.21 5.64 13.68
N LYS A 133 0.57 6.56 12.95
CA LYS A 133 -0.58 6.29 12.11
C LYS A 133 -0.34 6.74 10.68
N VAL A 134 -0.61 5.86 9.73
CA VAL A 134 -0.68 6.16 8.30
C VAL A 134 -2.10 5.85 7.85
N VAL A 135 -2.95 6.88 7.76
CA VAL A 135 -4.39 6.67 7.61
C VAL A 135 -5.05 7.51 6.52
N HIS A 136 -6.03 6.97 5.81
CA HIS A 136 -6.79 7.72 4.79
C HIS A 136 -5.94 8.38 3.70
N ASN A 137 -4.76 7.85 3.38
CA ASN A 137 -3.95 8.37 2.27
C ASN A 137 -4.36 7.70 0.96
N GLN A 138 -4.23 8.43 -0.15
CA GLN A 138 -4.27 7.85 -1.49
C GLN A 138 -2.86 7.84 -2.08
N LEU A 139 -2.39 6.67 -2.49
CA LEU A 139 -1.07 6.48 -3.08
C LEU A 139 -1.18 5.81 -4.45
N ASN A 140 -0.65 6.45 -5.50
CA ASN A 140 -0.67 5.85 -6.83
C ASN A 140 0.47 6.28 -7.75
N ASP A 141 0.66 5.54 -8.84
CA ASP A 141 1.71 5.79 -9.83
C ASP A 141 3.12 5.78 -9.18
N ILE A 142 3.40 4.70 -8.44
CA ILE A 142 4.65 4.49 -7.70
C ILE A 142 5.43 3.31 -8.34
N PRO A 143 6.74 3.46 -8.62
CA PRO A 143 7.52 2.42 -9.29
C PRO A 143 7.72 1.16 -8.46
N TYR A 144 7.64 1.26 -7.13
CA TYR A 144 7.87 0.19 -6.16
C TYR A 144 6.77 0.20 -5.08
N THR A 145 7.09 -0.12 -3.83
CA THR A 145 6.16 -0.21 -2.70
C THR A 145 5.46 1.11 -2.39
N ALA A 146 4.17 1.07 -2.06
CA ALA A 146 3.42 2.26 -1.68
C ALA A 146 3.74 2.70 -0.24
N ILE A 147 3.63 1.78 0.74
CA ILE A 147 3.97 2.04 2.14
C ILE A 147 4.97 0.99 2.63
N SER A 148 6.11 1.42 3.16
CA SER A 148 7.14 0.53 3.73
C SER A 148 7.36 0.87 5.20
N ILE A 149 7.38 -0.14 6.08
CA ILE A 149 7.59 0.03 7.52
C ILE A 149 8.64 -0.93 8.09
N GLY A 150 9.47 -0.40 8.99
CA GLY A 150 10.49 -1.15 9.70
C GLY A 150 11.75 -1.36 8.87
N TRP A 151 12.70 -2.10 9.46
CA TRP A 151 14.01 -2.34 8.87
C TRP A 151 14.77 -3.44 9.62
N GLY A 152 15.69 -4.08 8.91
CA GLY A 152 16.78 -4.83 9.50
C GLY A 152 16.51 -6.31 9.78
N GLY A 153 15.36 -6.87 9.43
CA GLY A 153 15.00 -8.25 9.82
C GLY A 153 15.83 -9.37 9.17
N TRP A 154 16.72 -9.10 8.23
CA TRP A 154 17.56 -10.12 7.58
C TRP A 154 18.62 -10.80 8.48
N HIS A 155 18.71 -10.44 9.77
CA HIS A 155 19.59 -11.10 10.74
C HIS A 155 18.87 -12.09 11.68
N THR A 156 17.54 -12.12 11.66
CA THR A 156 16.75 -12.98 12.57
C THR A 156 17.07 -14.45 12.36
N ASN A 157 17.35 -15.17 13.45
CA ASN A 157 17.69 -16.60 13.42
C ASN A 157 16.42 -17.47 13.41
N LEU A 158 16.42 -18.47 12.52
CA LEU A 158 15.42 -19.52 12.33
C LEU A 158 14.85 -20.17 13.61
N ALA A 159 15.60 -20.16 14.72
CA ALA A 159 15.18 -20.81 15.98
C ALA A 159 14.50 -19.85 16.99
N SER A 160 14.57 -18.53 16.79
CA SER A 160 14.08 -17.52 17.74
C SER A 160 13.88 -16.18 17.02
N PRO A 161 12.89 -16.05 16.12
CA PRO A 161 12.69 -14.81 15.37
C PRO A 161 12.50 -13.61 16.33
N ASN A 162 11.79 -13.82 17.45
CA ASN A 162 11.59 -12.86 18.55
C ASN A 162 12.83 -12.36 19.32
N SER A 163 14.06 -12.82 19.03
CA SER A 163 15.22 -12.46 19.87
C SER A 163 15.76 -11.05 19.63
N ASP A 164 15.41 -10.44 18.50
CA ASP A 164 16.05 -9.22 17.99
C ASP A 164 15.07 -8.03 17.91
N GLN A 165 14.29 -7.82 18.98
CA GLN A 165 13.26 -6.77 19.07
C GLN A 165 13.83 -5.35 18.87
N ASN A 166 13.08 -4.51 18.15
CA ASN A 166 13.33 -3.07 18.02
C ASN A 166 12.20 -2.27 18.69
N MET A 167 12.18 -0.94 18.56
CA MET A 167 11.20 -0.10 19.26
C MET A 167 9.80 -0.04 18.62
N ASN A 168 9.59 -0.67 17.46
CA ASN A 168 8.29 -0.71 16.80
C ASN A 168 7.22 -1.26 17.73
N SER A 169 6.10 -0.55 17.83
CA SER A 169 4.94 -0.97 18.61
C SER A 169 3.75 -0.05 18.34
N HIS A 170 2.53 -0.59 18.37
CA HIS A 170 1.26 0.17 18.25
C HIS A 170 1.17 1.04 16.99
N ASN A 171 1.83 0.66 15.90
CA ASN A 171 1.70 1.38 14.64
C ASN A 171 0.44 0.90 13.90
N VAL A 172 -0.22 1.83 13.20
CA VAL A 172 -1.44 1.54 12.45
C VAL A 172 -1.29 2.07 11.02
N ILE A 173 -1.51 1.20 10.05
CA ILE A 173 -1.64 1.57 8.63
C ILE A 173 -3.06 1.19 8.22
N ALA A 174 -3.96 2.18 8.17
CA ALA A 174 -5.38 1.90 8.00
C ALA A 174 -6.08 2.77 6.97
N ASP A 175 -7.10 2.22 6.33
CA ASP A 175 -7.97 2.95 5.42
C ASP A 175 -7.22 3.68 4.29
N ASN A 176 -6.06 3.17 3.85
CA ASN A 176 -5.33 3.74 2.72
C ASN A 176 -5.80 3.11 1.41
N LEU A 177 -5.85 3.92 0.35
CA LEU A 177 -6.11 3.48 -1.00
C LEU A 177 -4.80 3.47 -1.79
N MET A 178 -4.41 2.31 -2.32
CA MET A 178 -3.18 2.13 -3.08
C MET A 178 -3.48 1.50 -4.43
N PHE A 179 -3.08 2.15 -5.52
CA PHE A 179 -3.20 1.56 -6.85
C PHE A 179 -2.12 2.03 -7.80
N ASP A 180 -1.82 1.25 -8.85
CA ASP A 180 -0.67 1.57 -9.70
C ASP A 180 0.62 1.74 -8.87
N TYR A 181 0.81 0.86 -7.89
CA TYR A 181 2.07 0.67 -7.16
C TYR A 181 2.83 -0.51 -7.79
N MET A 182 4.11 -0.72 -7.47
CA MET A 182 4.92 -1.78 -8.09
C MET A 182 4.89 -1.72 -9.63
N THR A 183 4.84 -0.51 -10.20
CA THR A 183 4.69 -0.35 -11.66
C THR A 183 5.95 -0.70 -12.44
N THR A 184 7.11 -0.76 -11.76
CA THR A 184 8.41 -0.99 -12.40
C THR A 184 9.24 -2.07 -11.70
N LEU A 185 9.36 -2.03 -10.36
CA LEU A 185 10.16 -2.97 -9.58
C LEU A 185 9.29 -4.08 -8.97
N GLY A 186 9.88 -5.25 -8.74
CA GLY A 186 9.32 -6.41 -8.02
C GLY A 186 9.87 -6.55 -6.60
N ASP A 187 9.56 -7.65 -5.90
CA ASP A 187 9.99 -7.92 -4.51
C ASP A 187 9.57 -6.81 -3.51
N GLY A 188 8.30 -6.45 -3.58
CA GLY A 188 7.64 -5.41 -2.79
C GLY A 188 6.13 -5.62 -2.79
N GLY A 189 5.37 -4.67 -2.27
CA GLY A 189 3.92 -4.80 -2.13
C GLY A 189 3.21 -3.46 -1.99
N ALA A 190 1.91 -3.49 -1.76
CA ALA A 190 1.17 -2.28 -1.39
C ALA A 190 1.67 -1.78 -0.04
N ILE A 191 1.75 -2.71 0.92
CA ILE A 191 2.34 -2.50 2.23
C ILE A 191 3.45 -3.53 2.42
N TYR A 192 4.65 -3.08 2.74
CA TYR A 192 5.81 -3.93 3.03
C TYR A 192 6.27 -3.70 4.46
N SER A 193 6.42 -4.77 5.25
CA SER A 193 7.05 -4.72 6.57
C SER A 193 8.37 -5.49 6.59
N ASN A 194 9.30 -5.03 7.44
CA ASN A 194 10.58 -5.69 7.67
C ASN A 194 11.06 -5.54 9.12
N GLY A 195 11.60 -6.62 9.67
CA GLY A 195 12.00 -6.70 11.08
C GLY A 195 10.81 -6.65 12.05
N PRO A 196 11.07 -6.80 13.36
CA PRO A 196 10.00 -6.85 14.36
C PRO A 196 9.14 -5.59 14.33
N GLN A 197 7.82 -5.77 14.47
CA GLN A 197 6.86 -4.67 14.51
C GLN A 197 6.26 -4.42 15.89
N ALA A 198 6.55 -5.31 16.85
CA ALA A 198 6.05 -5.27 18.21
C ALA A 198 6.92 -6.07 19.18
N HIS A 199 6.59 -6.00 20.46
CA HIS A 199 7.20 -6.85 21.50
C HIS A 199 6.32 -8.04 21.87
N GLY A 200 5.07 -8.07 21.42
CA GLY A 200 4.12 -9.15 21.60
C GLY A 200 2.74 -8.86 20.98
N TRP A 201 1.79 -9.77 21.20
CA TRP A 201 0.38 -9.46 20.96
C TRP A 201 -0.12 -8.45 22.00
N GLY A 202 -0.80 -7.41 21.54
CA GLY A 202 -1.24 -6.23 22.31
C GLY A 202 -0.56 -4.93 21.86
N ASP A 203 0.60 -5.02 21.21
CA ASP A 203 1.31 -3.88 20.62
C ASP A 203 1.70 -4.07 19.14
N GLN A 204 1.03 -4.99 18.44
CA GLN A 204 1.26 -5.33 17.04
C GLN A 204 1.16 -4.14 16.07
N LEU A 205 1.73 -4.31 14.87
CA LEU A 205 1.38 -3.48 13.71
C LEU A 205 0.01 -3.91 13.20
N GLU A 206 -0.92 -2.96 13.09
CA GLU A 206 -2.26 -3.19 12.56
C GLU A 206 -2.35 -2.66 11.12
N LEU A 207 -2.65 -3.56 10.18
CA LEU A 207 -3.00 -3.26 8.80
C LEU A 207 -4.50 -3.51 8.61
N THR A 208 -5.31 -2.45 8.52
CA THR A 208 -6.77 -2.64 8.43
C THR A 208 -7.52 -1.65 7.55
N GLY A 209 -8.59 -2.09 6.88
CA GLY A 209 -9.40 -1.21 6.03
C GLY A 209 -8.69 -0.74 4.75
N ASN A 210 -7.49 -1.26 4.45
CA ASN A 210 -6.75 -0.82 3.28
C ASN A 210 -7.30 -1.47 2.01
N VAL A 211 -7.24 -0.72 0.91
CA VAL A 211 -7.56 -1.23 -0.43
C VAL A 211 -6.35 -1.12 -1.34
N ALA A 212 -5.97 -2.23 -1.96
CA ALA A 212 -4.84 -2.30 -2.89
C ALA A 212 -5.26 -2.93 -4.21
N TYR A 213 -4.97 -2.29 -5.35
CA TYR A 213 -5.24 -2.91 -6.64
C TYR A 213 -4.28 -2.49 -7.73
N ARG A 214 -4.18 -3.28 -8.80
CA ARG A 214 -3.34 -2.96 -9.97
C ARG A 214 -1.87 -2.75 -9.61
N GLY A 215 -1.29 -3.68 -8.85
CA GLY A 215 0.15 -3.75 -8.61
C GLY A 215 0.83 -4.75 -9.56
N PRO A 216 1.22 -4.39 -10.80
CA PRO A 216 1.53 -5.36 -11.86
C PRO A 216 2.78 -6.22 -11.62
N ASN A 217 3.68 -5.82 -10.72
CA ASN A 217 4.86 -6.61 -10.32
C ASN A 217 4.78 -7.04 -8.83
N THR A 218 3.56 -7.17 -8.30
CA THR A 218 3.32 -7.59 -6.91
C THR A 218 3.38 -9.10 -6.79
N ASP A 219 4.29 -9.61 -5.95
CA ASP A 219 4.28 -11.00 -5.50
C ASP A 219 3.39 -11.17 -4.26
N PHE A 220 3.40 -10.17 -3.36
CA PHE A 220 2.66 -10.16 -2.10
C PHE A 220 2.03 -8.78 -1.87
N THR A 221 0.71 -8.71 -1.70
CA THR A 221 0.05 -7.39 -1.54
C THR A 221 0.40 -6.74 -0.19
N PHE A 222 0.23 -7.49 0.90
CA PHE A 222 0.60 -7.12 2.26
C PHE A 222 1.84 -7.94 2.65
N TYR A 223 2.99 -7.51 2.15
CA TYR A 223 4.24 -8.24 2.18
C TYR A 223 4.93 -8.12 3.54
N THR A 224 4.86 -9.17 4.35
CA THR A 224 5.65 -9.32 5.58
C THR A 224 6.97 -10.03 5.28
N ASP A 225 8.00 -9.26 4.94
CA ASP A 225 9.33 -9.79 4.60
C ASP A 225 10.16 -10.05 5.87
N ALA A 226 11.44 -10.43 5.68
CA ALA A 226 12.39 -10.87 6.68
C ALA A 226 12.22 -10.22 8.05
N GLY A 227 12.11 -11.07 9.08
CA GLY A 227 12.02 -10.69 10.48
C GLY A 227 10.72 -9.98 10.87
N SER A 228 9.75 -9.84 9.96
CA SER A 228 8.42 -9.34 10.32
C SER A 228 7.81 -10.23 11.40
N GLU A 229 7.46 -9.60 12.51
CA GLU A 229 6.80 -10.25 13.64
C GLU A 229 5.75 -9.37 14.28
N TYR A 230 4.66 -10.00 14.73
CA TYR A 230 3.50 -9.34 15.34
C TYR A 230 2.87 -8.33 14.40
N VAL A 231 2.31 -8.86 13.31
CA VAL A 231 1.59 -8.09 12.28
C VAL A 231 0.18 -8.65 12.17
N ASP A 232 -0.81 -7.80 12.35
CA ASP A 232 -2.22 -8.13 12.18
C ASP A 232 -2.75 -7.51 10.88
N ILE A 233 -3.17 -8.36 9.96
CA ILE A 233 -3.67 -8.01 8.63
C ILE A 233 -5.15 -8.37 8.62
N GLU A 234 -5.99 -7.39 8.95
CA GLU A 234 -7.42 -7.61 9.15
C GLU A 234 -8.29 -6.68 8.31
N ASN A 235 -9.35 -7.20 7.69
CA ASN A 235 -10.35 -6.37 6.99
C ASN A 235 -9.77 -5.54 5.84
N ASN A 236 -8.85 -6.11 5.06
CA ASN A 236 -8.31 -5.45 3.86
C ASN A 236 -8.91 -6.04 2.59
N LEU A 237 -8.81 -5.29 1.49
CA LEU A 237 -9.26 -5.72 0.17
C LEU A 237 -8.12 -5.56 -0.83
N ASP A 238 -7.74 -6.66 -1.49
CA ASP A 238 -6.91 -6.63 -2.68
C ASP A 238 -7.60 -7.27 -3.89
N TYR A 239 -7.40 -6.67 -5.05
CA TYR A 239 -7.89 -7.20 -6.30
C TYR A 239 -7.07 -6.69 -7.49
N PHE A 240 -7.29 -7.26 -8.66
CA PHE A 240 -6.58 -6.91 -9.90
C PHE A 240 -5.05 -6.98 -9.73
N GLN A 241 -4.61 -8.03 -9.04
CA GLN A 241 -3.20 -8.37 -8.85
C GLN A 241 -2.75 -9.38 -9.91
N PRO A 242 -1.43 -9.56 -10.12
CA PRO A 242 -0.91 -10.61 -10.98
C PRO A 242 -1.40 -11.99 -10.53
N PHE A 243 -1.72 -12.86 -11.48
CA PHE A 243 -2.32 -14.19 -11.24
C PHE A 243 -1.56 -15.09 -10.25
N ASP A 244 -0.26 -14.87 -10.07
CA ASP A 244 0.62 -15.59 -9.16
C ASP A 244 0.99 -14.81 -7.88
N SER A 245 0.29 -13.72 -7.59
CA SER A 245 0.45 -12.96 -6.34
C SER A 245 -0.30 -13.60 -5.17
N PHE A 246 0.13 -13.35 -3.94
CA PHE A 246 -0.57 -13.74 -2.71
C PHE A 246 -1.00 -12.51 -1.89
N ASP A 247 -1.92 -12.70 -0.95
CA ASP A 247 -2.34 -11.64 -0.02
C ASP A 247 -1.19 -11.20 0.89
N SER A 248 -0.41 -12.15 1.38
CA SER A 248 0.81 -11.95 2.16
C SER A 248 1.80 -13.08 1.89
N GLY A 249 3.04 -12.90 2.31
CA GLY A 249 4.05 -13.92 2.10
C GLY A 249 5.46 -13.39 2.20
N GLY A 250 6.39 -14.18 1.68
CA GLY A 250 7.80 -13.82 1.65
C GLY A 250 8.71 -15.03 1.61
N CYS A 251 10.00 -14.75 1.40
CA CYS A 251 11.02 -15.78 1.30
C CYS A 251 12.05 -15.71 2.42
N HIS A 252 11.66 -15.25 3.60
CA HIS A 252 12.53 -15.16 4.78
C HIS A 252 11.80 -15.63 6.03
N THR A 253 12.56 -15.83 7.11
CA THR A 253 12.00 -16.16 8.42
C THR A 253 11.16 -15.00 8.93
N ILE A 254 9.95 -15.34 9.37
CA ILE A 254 8.93 -14.44 9.92
C ILE A 254 8.14 -15.19 11.00
N GLY A 255 7.33 -14.49 11.78
CA GLY A 255 6.36 -15.16 12.62
C GLY A 255 5.32 -14.28 13.27
N HIS A 256 4.34 -14.87 13.95
CA HIS A 256 3.27 -14.14 14.64
C HIS A 256 2.53 -13.19 13.69
N ILE A 257 1.98 -13.75 12.61
CA ILE A 257 1.24 -13.01 11.59
C ILE A 257 -0.22 -13.48 11.61
N GLU A 258 -1.14 -12.54 11.73
CA GLU A 258 -2.58 -12.78 11.65
C GLU A 258 -3.11 -12.26 10.31
N LEU A 259 -3.85 -13.10 9.58
CA LEU A 259 -4.53 -12.74 8.35
C LEU A 259 -6.00 -13.08 8.49
N VAL A 260 -6.82 -12.10 8.85
CA VAL A 260 -8.21 -12.34 9.25
C VAL A 260 -9.20 -11.48 8.45
N ASN A 261 -10.26 -12.11 7.94
CA ASN A 261 -11.39 -11.42 7.29
C ASN A 261 -11.00 -10.49 6.11
N ASN A 262 -9.95 -10.83 5.36
CA ASN A 262 -9.53 -10.11 4.16
C ASN A 262 -10.25 -10.62 2.91
N TYR A 263 -10.34 -9.76 1.88
CA TYR A 263 -10.89 -10.07 0.57
C TYR A 263 -9.77 -10.02 -0.47
N VAL A 264 -9.43 -11.15 -1.09
CA VAL A 264 -8.14 -11.30 -1.78
C VAL A 264 -8.30 -11.94 -3.17
N ALA A 265 -7.62 -11.44 -4.21
CA ALA A 265 -7.85 -11.93 -5.57
C ALA A 265 -7.21 -13.29 -5.87
N ASN A 266 -6.01 -13.57 -5.35
CA ASN A 266 -5.19 -14.69 -5.82
C ASN A 266 -4.77 -15.68 -4.71
N GLY A 267 -5.60 -15.75 -3.65
CA GLY A 267 -5.48 -16.77 -2.60
C GLY A 267 -4.62 -16.32 -1.41
N GLY A 268 -4.65 -17.15 -0.36
CA GLY A 268 -4.07 -16.86 0.95
C GLY A 268 -2.53 -16.90 1.01
N PRO A 269 -1.94 -16.90 2.22
CA PRO A 269 -0.53 -16.54 2.40
C PRO A 269 0.46 -17.51 1.75
N GLY A 270 1.52 -16.97 1.15
CA GLY A 270 2.58 -17.71 0.45
C GLY A 270 3.97 -17.53 1.06
N TYR A 271 4.44 -18.54 1.82
CA TYR A 271 5.81 -18.55 2.38
C TYR A 271 6.62 -19.75 1.87
N PRO A 272 7.10 -19.74 0.62
CA PRO A 272 7.61 -20.94 -0.05
C PRO A 272 9.06 -21.30 0.30
N CYS A 273 9.84 -20.36 0.84
CA CYS A 273 11.30 -20.50 0.92
C CYS A 273 11.81 -21.00 2.28
N PHE A 274 11.37 -20.38 3.38
CA PHE A 274 11.89 -20.67 4.72
C PHE A 274 10.75 -20.95 5.69
N PRO A 275 11.03 -21.64 6.82
CA PRO A 275 10.04 -21.83 7.87
C PRO A 275 9.51 -20.51 8.40
N TYR A 276 8.21 -20.47 8.66
CA TYR A 276 7.52 -19.43 9.40
C TYR A 276 7.06 -19.95 10.77
N THR A 277 6.80 -19.04 11.70
CA THR A 277 6.26 -19.37 13.03
C THR A 277 4.89 -18.75 13.20
N ASP A 278 3.87 -19.51 13.63
CA ASP A 278 2.62 -18.92 14.13
C ASP A 278 1.96 -17.93 13.14
N VAL A 279 1.82 -18.36 11.88
CA VAL A 279 1.02 -17.64 10.87
C VAL A 279 -0.38 -18.22 10.90
N ASN A 280 -1.36 -17.40 11.27
CA ASN A 280 -2.76 -17.76 11.31
C ASN A 280 -3.51 -17.07 10.15
N SER A 281 -4.35 -17.83 9.46
CA SER A 281 -5.18 -17.34 8.36
C SER A 281 -6.59 -17.85 8.56
N ALA A 282 -7.54 -16.93 8.78
CA ALA A 282 -8.92 -17.27 9.11
C ALA A 282 -9.91 -16.32 8.43
N ASP A 283 -11.08 -16.84 8.06
CA ASP A 283 -12.22 -16.06 7.54
C ASP A 283 -11.94 -15.18 6.30
N ASN A 284 -10.80 -15.37 5.62
CA ASN A 284 -10.49 -14.68 4.37
C ASN A 284 -11.37 -15.19 3.22
N THR A 285 -11.78 -14.27 2.35
CA THR A 285 -12.63 -14.52 1.18
C THR A 285 -11.83 -14.32 -0.09
N THR A 286 -11.68 -15.38 -0.90
CA THR A 286 -11.08 -15.25 -2.23
C THR A 286 -12.10 -14.69 -3.22
N ILE A 287 -11.72 -13.61 -3.90
CA ILE A 287 -12.49 -12.94 -4.94
C ILE A 287 -11.76 -13.06 -6.28
N CYS A 288 -12.37 -12.55 -7.35
CA CYS A 288 -11.75 -12.48 -8.66
C CYS A 288 -10.76 -11.32 -8.78
N GLU A 289 -9.82 -11.43 -9.73
CA GLU A 289 -8.95 -10.30 -10.11
C GLU A 289 -9.72 -9.09 -10.61
N ASN A 290 -10.73 -9.30 -11.46
CA ASN A 290 -11.65 -8.28 -11.96
C ASN A 290 -13.06 -8.52 -11.38
N PRO A 291 -13.25 -8.34 -10.06
CA PRO A 291 -14.42 -8.86 -9.37
C PRO A 291 -15.69 -8.13 -9.81
N PRO A 292 -16.82 -8.84 -10.01
CA PRO A 292 -18.11 -8.18 -10.11
C PRO A 292 -18.50 -7.54 -8.78
N PRO A 293 -19.39 -6.52 -8.79
CA PRO A 293 -19.87 -5.89 -7.56
C PRO A 293 -20.34 -6.87 -6.48
N ALA A 294 -21.00 -7.97 -6.86
CA ALA A 294 -21.47 -8.97 -5.91
C ALA A 294 -20.38 -9.63 -5.04
N GLN A 295 -19.12 -9.68 -5.50
CA GLN A 295 -17.99 -10.18 -4.71
C GLN A 295 -17.38 -9.10 -3.79
N VAL A 296 -17.57 -7.83 -4.12
CA VAL A 296 -17.07 -6.68 -3.36
C VAL A 296 -18.14 -6.12 -2.41
N ASP A 297 -19.43 -6.41 -2.65
CA ASP A 297 -20.58 -6.01 -1.84
C ASP A 297 -20.36 -6.27 -0.32
N PRO A 298 -19.81 -7.42 0.12
CA PRO A 298 -19.51 -7.68 1.53
C PRO A 298 -18.39 -6.79 2.11
N ALA A 299 -17.48 -6.31 1.26
CA ALA A 299 -16.35 -5.44 1.59
C ALA A 299 -16.66 -3.94 1.37
N LEU A 300 -17.91 -3.55 1.11
CA LEU A 300 -18.26 -2.15 0.79
C LEU A 300 -17.89 -1.15 1.89
N GLY A 301 -17.83 -1.59 3.16
CA GLY A 301 -17.34 -0.75 4.25
C GLY A 301 -15.88 -0.33 4.03
N ILE A 302 -15.03 -1.28 3.64
CA ILE A 302 -13.60 -1.09 3.34
C ILE A 302 -13.44 -0.17 2.13
N VAL A 303 -14.14 -0.48 1.03
CA VAL A 303 -14.09 0.31 -0.23
C VAL A 303 -14.50 1.78 -0.05
N LYS A 304 -15.49 2.04 0.81
CA LYS A 304 -15.96 3.40 1.09
C LYS A 304 -15.10 4.17 2.08
N GLY A 305 -14.41 3.45 2.97
CA GLY A 305 -13.54 4.02 4.01
C GLY A 305 -12.14 4.34 3.51
N ALA A 306 -11.62 3.57 2.56
CA ALA A 306 -10.26 3.70 2.06
C ALA A 306 -10.03 4.95 1.21
N GLY A 307 -8.84 5.54 1.36
CA GLY A 307 -8.40 6.73 0.64
C GLY A 307 -8.79 8.02 1.36
N LEU A 308 -8.78 9.13 0.62
CA LEU A 308 -8.99 10.46 1.17
C LEU A 308 -10.39 10.63 1.78
N GLU A 309 -10.47 11.15 3.00
CA GLU A 309 -11.73 11.53 3.61
C GLU A 309 -12.43 12.65 2.81
N PRO A 310 -13.76 12.80 2.92
CA PRO A 310 -14.52 13.77 2.13
C PRO A 310 -13.99 15.21 2.12
N ALA A 311 -13.33 15.64 3.21
CA ALA A 311 -12.78 16.98 3.34
C ALA A 311 -11.52 17.23 2.47
N TYR A 312 -10.85 16.18 1.99
CA TYR A 312 -9.55 16.27 1.31
C TYR A 312 -9.60 15.85 -0.17
N ARG A 313 -10.78 15.43 -0.64
CA ARG A 313 -11.02 14.96 -2.02
C ARG A 313 -10.65 15.95 -3.12
N ALA A 314 -10.70 17.25 -2.82
CA ALA A 314 -10.28 18.30 -3.75
C ALA A 314 -8.80 18.20 -4.17
N LEU A 315 -7.99 17.41 -3.46
CA LEU A 315 -6.61 17.08 -3.89
C LEU A 315 -6.60 16.33 -5.24
N LEU A 316 -7.68 15.61 -5.60
CA LEU A 316 -7.79 14.85 -6.84
C LEU A 316 -8.27 15.68 -8.05
N ASP A 317 -8.76 16.91 -7.83
CA ASP A 317 -9.46 17.70 -8.85
C ASP A 317 -8.58 18.11 -10.04
N ARG A 318 -7.25 18.03 -9.89
CA ARG A 318 -6.30 18.45 -10.93
C ARG A 318 -6.18 17.48 -12.09
N ASP A 319 -6.40 16.19 -11.83
CA ASP A 319 -6.13 15.13 -12.80
C ASP A 319 -7.37 14.78 -13.66
N GLY A 320 -8.54 15.29 -13.27
CA GLY A 320 -9.82 14.88 -13.81
C GLY A 320 -10.15 13.42 -13.45
N PRO A 321 -11.27 12.86 -13.94
CA PRO A 321 -11.61 11.48 -13.65
C PRO A 321 -10.69 10.52 -14.40
N ALA A 322 -10.28 9.44 -13.73
CA ALA A 322 -9.53 8.35 -14.34
C ALA A 322 -10.21 7.02 -14.04
N VAL A 323 -10.39 6.18 -15.05
CA VAL A 323 -10.80 4.78 -14.88
C VAL A 323 -9.56 3.92 -14.94
N LYS A 324 -9.35 3.10 -13.91
CA LYS A 324 -8.14 2.31 -13.70
C LYS A 324 -8.42 0.81 -13.78
N MET A 325 -9.66 0.37 -13.54
CA MET A 325 -10.11 -1.02 -13.65
C MET A 325 -11.63 -1.07 -13.85
N VAL A 326 -12.12 -2.03 -14.64
CA VAL A 326 -13.55 -2.40 -14.70
C VAL A 326 -13.73 -3.91 -14.54
N GLY A 327 -14.64 -4.31 -13.64
CA GLY A 327 -14.92 -5.71 -13.31
C GLY A 327 -16.41 -6.02 -13.22
N PRO A 328 -16.94 -7.09 -13.83
CA PRO A 328 -16.24 -8.00 -14.74
C PRO A 328 -15.99 -7.36 -16.11
N SER A 329 -14.91 -7.76 -16.77
CA SER A 329 -14.57 -7.25 -18.12
C SER A 329 -15.28 -8.00 -19.24
N ASP A 330 -15.88 -9.16 -18.99
CA ASP A 330 -16.76 -9.88 -19.93
C ASP A 330 -18.22 -9.65 -19.54
N VAL A 331 -19.02 -9.12 -20.47
CA VAL A 331 -20.42 -8.72 -20.24
C VAL A 331 -21.35 -9.19 -21.36
N SER A 332 -22.64 -9.24 -21.13
CA SER A 332 -23.67 -9.77 -22.00
C SER A 332 -24.01 -8.81 -23.12
N THR A 333 -24.07 -9.30 -24.36
CA THR A 333 -24.58 -8.54 -25.52
C THR A 333 -25.97 -7.93 -25.31
N ALA A 334 -26.78 -8.49 -24.42
CA ALA A 334 -28.09 -7.95 -24.06
C ALA A 334 -28.02 -6.74 -23.10
N GLY A 335 -26.86 -6.45 -22.52
CA GLY A 335 -26.71 -5.54 -21.39
C GLY A 335 -27.27 -6.12 -20.10
N GLY A 336 -27.27 -5.30 -19.04
CA GLY A 336 -27.85 -5.66 -17.74
C GLY A 336 -26.85 -6.20 -16.71
N ASP A 337 -25.57 -6.33 -17.06
CA ASP A 337 -24.55 -6.73 -16.10
C ASP A 337 -24.11 -5.55 -15.24
N ARG A 338 -24.04 -5.77 -13.93
CA ARG A 338 -23.43 -4.83 -12.97
C ARG A 338 -21.91 -4.89 -13.12
N ILE A 339 -21.30 -3.72 -13.28
CA ILE A 339 -19.85 -3.52 -13.31
C ILE A 339 -19.41 -2.64 -12.13
N LEU A 340 -18.27 -2.98 -11.55
CA LEU A 340 -17.49 -2.16 -10.63
C LEU A 340 -16.45 -1.40 -11.45
N ILE A 341 -16.38 -0.10 -11.25
CA ILE A 341 -15.46 0.82 -11.92
C ILE A 341 -14.59 1.40 -10.82
N SER A 342 -13.29 1.08 -10.85
CA SER A 342 -12.30 1.60 -9.90
C SER A 342 -11.42 2.65 -10.57
N GLY A 343 -11.05 3.69 -9.84
CA GLY A 343 -10.22 4.77 -10.35
C GLY A 343 -10.08 5.95 -9.40
N SER A 344 -10.18 7.17 -9.94
CA SER A 344 -10.07 8.41 -9.16
C SER A 344 -10.89 9.54 -9.78
N GLY A 345 -11.21 10.55 -8.96
CA GLY A 345 -11.89 11.78 -9.40
C GLY A 345 -13.38 11.58 -9.71
N PHE A 346 -14.03 10.58 -9.11
CA PHE A 346 -15.44 10.27 -9.31
C PHE A 346 -16.33 11.14 -8.42
N ASP A 347 -16.63 12.36 -8.88
CA ASP A 347 -17.58 13.27 -8.22
C ASP A 347 -18.98 12.61 -8.04
N PRO A 348 -19.75 12.93 -6.98
CA PRO A 348 -21.10 12.40 -6.78
C PRO A 348 -22.08 12.61 -7.96
N GLY A 349 -21.84 13.60 -8.82
CA GLY A 349 -22.59 13.86 -10.06
C GLY A 349 -22.03 13.16 -11.31
N ALA A 350 -21.07 12.25 -11.16
CA ALA A 350 -20.44 11.55 -12.27
C ALA A 350 -21.46 10.75 -13.10
N THR A 351 -21.18 10.64 -14.40
CA THR A 351 -21.94 9.79 -15.34
C THR A 351 -21.01 8.78 -16.00
N VAL A 352 -21.52 7.59 -16.27
CA VAL A 352 -20.78 6.51 -16.94
C VAL A 352 -21.36 6.27 -18.33
N SER A 353 -20.48 6.09 -19.31
CA SER A 353 -20.86 5.58 -20.62
C SER A 353 -20.02 4.36 -20.99
N VAL A 354 -20.63 3.39 -21.67
CA VAL A 354 -19.97 2.22 -22.24
C VAL A 354 -20.04 2.33 -23.75
N GLY A 355 -18.91 2.58 -24.41
CA GLY A 355 -18.88 2.79 -25.85
C GLY A 355 -19.68 4.01 -26.33
N GLY A 356 -19.82 5.02 -25.48
CA GLY A 356 -20.63 6.22 -25.75
C GLY A 356 -22.13 6.07 -25.49
N VAL A 357 -22.59 4.91 -25.00
CA VAL A 357 -23.99 4.71 -24.56
C VAL A 357 -24.04 4.83 -23.04
N ALA A 358 -24.98 5.61 -22.52
CA ALA A 358 -25.11 5.80 -21.07
C ALA A 358 -25.40 4.47 -20.35
N ALA A 359 -24.67 4.23 -19.26
CA ALA A 359 -24.97 3.15 -18.32
C ALA A 359 -26.19 3.51 -17.44
N THR A 360 -26.81 2.51 -16.82
CA THR A 360 -27.97 2.70 -15.91
C THR A 360 -27.65 2.24 -14.50
N ASP A 361 -28.60 2.42 -13.57
CA ASP A 361 -28.52 1.99 -12.17
C ASP A 361 -27.20 2.37 -11.48
N MET A 362 -26.72 3.57 -11.82
CA MET A 362 -25.43 4.04 -11.35
C MET A 362 -25.47 4.40 -9.86
N GLN A 363 -24.39 4.03 -9.17
CA GLN A 363 -24.11 4.45 -7.81
C GLN A 363 -22.63 4.82 -7.67
N VAL A 364 -22.36 6.10 -7.39
CA VAL A 364 -21.03 6.54 -6.95
C VAL A 364 -20.87 6.13 -5.48
N LEU A 365 -19.95 5.21 -5.20
CA LEU A 365 -19.71 4.67 -3.86
C LEU A 365 -18.73 5.55 -3.08
N SER A 366 -17.69 6.02 -3.77
CA SER A 366 -16.71 7.00 -3.32
C SER A 366 -16.04 7.64 -4.54
N ASP A 367 -15.05 8.50 -4.32
CA ASP A 367 -14.29 9.18 -5.38
C ASP A 367 -13.46 8.24 -6.25
N ASN A 368 -13.36 6.98 -5.82
CA ASN A 368 -12.54 5.96 -6.45
C ASN A 368 -13.36 4.77 -6.95
N TYR A 369 -14.67 4.71 -6.64
CA TYR A 369 -15.50 3.57 -6.97
C TYR A 369 -16.90 3.97 -7.45
N ILE A 370 -17.28 3.44 -8.61
CA ILE A 370 -18.64 3.52 -9.15
C ILE A 370 -19.15 2.12 -9.45
N GLU A 371 -20.41 1.87 -9.16
CA GLU A 371 -21.15 0.74 -9.75
C GLU A 371 -22.09 1.25 -10.83
N ALA A 372 -22.24 0.48 -11.90
CA ALA A 372 -23.15 0.80 -12.99
C ALA A 372 -23.64 -0.48 -13.69
N THR A 373 -24.75 -0.37 -14.41
CA THR A 373 -25.30 -1.44 -15.25
C THR A 373 -25.00 -1.15 -16.72
N THR A 374 -24.41 -2.14 -17.40
CA THR A 374 -24.06 -2.03 -18.82
C THR A 374 -25.29 -1.93 -19.73
N PRO A 375 -25.27 -1.06 -20.75
CA PRO A 375 -26.28 -1.06 -21.81
C PRO A 375 -26.08 -2.26 -22.76
N PRO A 376 -27.06 -2.59 -23.63
CA PRO A 376 -26.85 -3.56 -24.71
C PRO A 376 -25.71 -3.12 -25.64
N GLY A 377 -24.89 -4.08 -26.08
CA GLY A 377 -23.66 -3.77 -26.82
C GLY A 377 -23.04 -4.96 -27.55
N THR A 378 -21.94 -4.69 -28.26
CA THR A 378 -21.18 -5.69 -29.03
C THR A 378 -19.69 -5.33 -29.07
N GLY A 379 -18.83 -6.34 -29.14
CA GLY A 379 -17.37 -6.16 -29.22
C GLY A 379 -16.77 -5.54 -27.95
N GLY A 380 -15.51 -5.10 -28.05
CA GLY A 380 -14.85 -4.33 -26.99
C GLY A 380 -15.34 -2.88 -26.96
N ARG A 381 -15.60 -2.36 -25.76
CA ARG A 381 -16.05 -0.98 -25.52
C ARG A 381 -15.35 -0.41 -24.29
N ASP A 382 -14.86 0.82 -24.44
CA ASP A 382 -14.31 1.59 -23.32
C ASP A 382 -15.45 2.06 -22.41
N VAL A 383 -15.20 1.97 -21.11
CA VAL A 383 -16.02 2.54 -20.04
C VAL A 383 -15.39 3.87 -19.67
N THR A 384 -16.16 4.94 -19.79
CA THR A 384 -15.70 6.29 -19.48
C THR A 384 -16.55 6.91 -18.40
N VAL A 385 -15.90 7.64 -17.50
CA VAL A 385 -16.55 8.44 -16.47
C VAL A 385 -16.45 9.91 -16.85
N THR A 386 -17.56 10.63 -16.79
CA THR A 386 -17.61 12.08 -17.02
C THR A 386 -18.04 12.81 -15.77
N THR A 387 -17.26 13.82 -15.39
CA THR A 387 -17.49 14.73 -14.27
C THR A 387 -17.39 16.19 -14.75
N PRO A 388 -17.66 17.19 -13.89
CA PRO A 388 -17.43 18.59 -14.26
C PRO A 388 -15.99 18.92 -14.69
N LEU A 389 -15.02 18.10 -14.29
CA LEU A 389 -13.60 18.26 -14.63
C LEU A 389 -13.23 17.63 -15.99
N GLY A 390 -14.14 16.89 -16.62
CA GLY A 390 -13.95 16.31 -17.95
C GLY A 390 -14.39 14.84 -18.03
N THR A 391 -14.00 14.19 -19.12
CA THR A 391 -14.22 12.76 -19.35
C THR A 391 -12.90 12.01 -19.20
N SER A 392 -12.93 10.85 -18.56
CA SER A 392 -11.75 10.01 -18.37
C SER A 392 -11.13 9.60 -19.70
N LYS A 393 -9.80 9.53 -19.73
CA LYS A 393 -9.07 8.96 -20.86
C LYS A 393 -9.37 7.47 -20.96
N THR A 394 -9.36 6.95 -22.20
CA THR A 394 -9.54 5.52 -22.49
C THR A 394 -8.21 4.76 -22.45
N SER A 395 -8.23 3.51 -22.04
CA SER A 395 -7.08 2.63 -21.86
C SER A 395 -7.50 1.16 -21.99
N ALA A 396 -6.54 0.24 -22.03
CA ALA A 396 -6.89 -1.19 -22.03
C ALA A 396 -7.58 -1.64 -20.73
N SER A 397 -7.38 -0.92 -19.62
CA SER A 397 -7.89 -1.29 -18.29
C SER A 397 -9.33 -0.84 -18.03
N ASP A 398 -9.92 -0.06 -18.94
CA ASP A 398 -11.30 0.42 -18.83
C ASP A 398 -12.25 -0.26 -19.84
N GLN A 399 -11.84 -1.38 -20.43
CA GLN A 399 -12.63 -2.05 -21.46
C GLN A 399 -13.50 -3.18 -20.90
N VAL A 400 -14.73 -3.24 -21.42
CA VAL A 400 -15.59 -4.43 -21.36
C VAL A 400 -15.72 -5.06 -22.74
N THR A 401 -15.86 -6.39 -22.78
CA THR A 401 -16.09 -7.17 -24.00
C THR A 401 -17.47 -7.82 -23.95
N TYR A 402 -18.30 -7.46 -24.92
CA TYR A 402 -19.65 -8.00 -25.04
C TYR A 402 -19.65 -9.38 -25.70
N GLN A 403 -20.20 -10.37 -24.99
CA GLN A 403 -20.31 -11.77 -25.40
C GLN A 403 -21.76 -12.27 -25.27
N ALA A 404 -22.14 -13.29 -26.06
CA ALA A 404 -23.47 -13.90 -25.97
C ALA A 404 -23.70 -14.64 -24.65
N SER A 405 -22.63 -15.22 -24.12
CA SER A 405 -22.57 -15.89 -22.82
C SER A 405 -21.31 -15.43 -22.10
N PRO A 406 -21.40 -14.44 -21.20
CA PRO A 406 -20.24 -13.93 -20.48
C PRO A 406 -19.55 -15.05 -19.70
N SER A 407 -18.22 -15.01 -19.66
CA SER A 407 -17.46 -15.90 -18.80
C SER A 407 -17.77 -15.54 -17.33
N GLN A 408 -18.00 -16.55 -16.50
CA GLN A 408 -18.01 -16.30 -15.07
C GLN A 408 -16.57 -16.27 -14.59
N CYS A 409 -16.17 -15.16 -13.97
CA CYS A 409 -14.89 -15.13 -13.31
C CYS A 409 -14.91 -16.15 -12.14
N THR A 410 -13.88 -16.98 -12.10
CA THR A 410 -13.67 -17.98 -11.05
C THR A 410 -12.46 -17.52 -10.23
N PRO A 411 -12.62 -17.27 -8.91
CA PRO A 411 -11.50 -16.93 -8.04
C PRO A 411 -10.39 -17.97 -8.13
N TYR A 412 -9.14 -17.54 -8.12
CA TYR A 412 -8.01 -18.45 -8.14
C TYR A 412 -7.89 -19.16 -6.78
N THR A 413 -8.09 -20.48 -6.78
CA THR A 413 -7.88 -21.32 -5.58
C THR A 413 -6.57 -22.08 -5.77
N GLY A 414 -5.43 -21.45 -5.44
CA GLY A 414 -4.10 -21.99 -5.72
C GLY A 414 -3.86 -23.41 -5.20
N SER A 415 -3.30 -24.26 -6.05
CA SER A 415 -2.60 -25.51 -5.67
C SER A 415 -1.34 -25.77 -6.50
N GLY A 416 -0.86 -24.79 -7.28
CA GLY A 416 0.27 -24.96 -8.18
C GLY A 416 1.17 -23.72 -8.20
N PHE A 417 2.24 -23.76 -7.40
CA PHE A 417 3.27 -22.72 -7.36
C PHE A 417 4.10 -22.70 -8.67
N SER A 418 4.37 -21.51 -9.18
CA SER A 418 5.60 -21.22 -9.92
C SER A 418 6.43 -20.32 -9.02
N THR A 419 7.39 -20.91 -8.29
CA THR A 419 8.35 -20.19 -7.43
C THR A 419 9.41 -19.45 -8.25
N ALA A 420 9.06 -18.91 -9.41
CA ALA A 420 9.96 -18.07 -10.18
C ALA A 420 9.92 -16.66 -9.59
N LEU A 421 10.43 -16.50 -8.37
CA LEU A 421 11.06 -15.24 -8.00
C LEU A 421 12.03 -14.93 -9.14
N ALA A 422 11.72 -13.91 -9.93
CA ALA A 422 12.59 -13.49 -11.00
C ALA A 422 13.90 -13.05 -10.32
N ALA A 423 14.90 -13.93 -10.35
CA ALA A 423 16.25 -13.57 -9.99
C ALA A 423 16.70 -12.47 -10.97
N GLY A 424 16.65 -11.21 -10.51
CA GLY A 424 17.05 -10.02 -11.25
C GLY A 424 17.87 -9.11 -10.36
#